data_AF-A0A957DN57-F1
#
_entry.id   AF-A0A957DN57-F1
#
_cell.length_a   1.000
_cell.length_b   1.000
_cell.length_c   1.000
_cell.angle_alpha   90.00
_cell.angle_beta   90.00
_cell.angle_gamma   90.00
#
_symmetry.space_group_name_H-M   'P 1'
#
loop_
_entity.id
_entity.type
_entity.pdbx_description
1 polymer ?
#
loop_
_entity_poly.entity_id
_entity_poly.type
_entity_poly.pdbx_seq_one_letter_code
_entity_poly.pdbx_strand_id
1 'polypeptide(L)' 'MTLILHITTEKDWQTAVTNGEYRADSLASEGFIHCSTIAQVLMPANQMFAGQTDLILLTID' A
#
# COMPACT_ATOMS: atom_id res chain seq x y z
N MET A 1 14.74 13.17 1.78
CA MET A 1 13.84 12.06 1.42
C MET A 1 12.85 11.91 2.56
N THR A 2 11.55 11.95 2.25
CA THR A 2 10.49 11.90 3.24
C THR A 2 9.82 10.55 3.12
N LEU A 3 9.86 9.76 4.18
CA LEU A 3 9.25 8.44 4.21
C LEU A 3 7.75 8.53 3.89
N ILE A 4 7.31 7.81 2.86
CA ILE A 4 5.90 7.59 2.56
C ILE A 4 5.55 6.11 2.73
N LEU A 5 4.27 5.85 2.95
CA LEU A 5 3.73 4.57 3.34
C LEU A 5 2.66 4.14 2.35
N HIS A 6 2.63 2.86 2.01
CA HIS A 6 1.57 2.26 1.22
C HIS A 6 1.01 1.02 1.94
N ILE A 7 -0.32 0.94 2.04
CA ILE A 7 -1.02 -0.22 2.61
C ILE A 7 -1.33 -1.17 1.46
N THR A 8 -0.93 -2.43 1.60
CA THR A 8 -1.26 -3.49 0.65
C THR A 8 -1.43 -4.82 1.37
N THR A 9 -1.83 -5.87 0.67
CA THR A 9 -1.90 -7.22 1.24
C THR A 9 -0.54 -7.90 1.19
N GLU A 10 -0.30 -8.82 2.12
CA GLU A 10 0.90 -9.67 2.10
C GLU A 10 1.03 -10.42 0.77
N LYS A 11 -0.09 -10.92 0.24
CA LYS A 11 -0.15 -11.66 -1.03
C LYS A 11 0.31 -10.81 -2.23
N ASP A 12 -0.20 -9.58 -2.34
CA ASP A 12 0.16 -8.70 -3.47
C ASP A 12 1.64 -8.31 -3.39
N TRP A 13 2.15 -8.12 -2.17
CA TRP A 13 3.57 -7.89 -1.96
C TRP A 13 4.44 -9.08 -2.34
N GLN A 14 4.08 -10.29 -1.93
CA GLN A 14 4.82 -11.51 -2.31
C GLN A 14 4.82 -11.70 -3.84
N THR A 15 3.72 -11.39 -4.50
CA THR A 15 3.61 -11.40 -5.97
C THR A 15 4.55 -10.37 -6.60
N ALA A 16 4.58 -9.16 -6.06
CA ALA A 16 5.46 -8.10 -6.54
C ALA A 16 6.95 -8.44 -6.37
N VAL A 17 7.33 -9.01 -5.22
CA VAL A 17 8.70 -9.50 -4.99
C VAL A 17 9.07 -10.56 -6.02
N THR A 18 8.16 -11.48 -6.33
CA THR A 18 8.38 -12.52 -7.35
C THR A 18 8.53 -11.92 -8.76
N ASN A 19 7.73 -10.90 -9.09
CA ASN A 19 7.71 -10.28 -10.42
C ASN A 19 8.80 -9.21 -10.60
N GLY A 20 9.41 -8.75 -9.50
CA GLY A 20 10.39 -7.65 -9.50
C GLY A 20 9.78 -6.26 -9.70
N GLU A 21 8.46 -6.14 -9.75
CA GLU A 21 7.73 -4.87 -9.89
C GLU A 21 6.47 -4.91 -9.02
N TYR A 22 6.22 -3.82 -8.28
CA TYR A 22 4.98 -3.62 -7.54
C TYR A 22 3.97 -2.82 -8.38
N ARG A 23 2.76 -3.37 -8.54
CA ARG A 23 1.63 -2.70 -9.20
C ARG A 23 0.38 -2.88 -8.37
N ALA A 24 -0.10 -1.79 -7.76
CA ALA A 24 -1.40 -1.76 -7.10
C ALA A 24 -2.54 -1.62 -8.12
N ASP A 25 -3.73 -2.12 -7.80
CA ASP A 25 -4.92 -2.00 -8.64
C ASP A 25 -5.25 -0.53 -8.98
N SER A 26 -5.03 0.39 -8.03
CA SER A 26 -5.27 1.83 -8.25
C SER A 26 -4.41 2.42 -9.37
N LEU A 27 -3.24 1.85 -9.66
CA LEU A 27 -2.42 2.29 -10.80
C LEU A 27 -3.14 2.01 -12.13
N ALA A 28 -3.87 0.90 -12.23
CA ALA A 28 -4.63 0.56 -13.42
C ALA A 28 -5.97 1.31 -13.49
N SER A 29 -6.68 1.49 -12.37
CA SER A 29 -8.01 2.12 -12.35
C SER A 29 -7.98 3.65 -12.28
N GLU A 30 -6.97 4.23 -11.64
CA GLU A 30 -6.88 5.68 -11.35
C GLU A 30 -5.63 6.33 -11.94
N GLY A 31 -4.63 5.54 -12.34
CA GLY A 31 -3.38 6.03 -12.91
C GLY A 31 -2.30 6.38 -11.88
N PHE A 32 -2.52 6.11 -10.60
CA PHE A 32 -1.54 6.36 -9.52
C PHE A 32 -1.74 5.40 -8.32
N ILE A 33 -0.70 5.30 -7.47
CA ILE A 33 -0.73 4.51 -6.22
C ILE A 33 -0.98 5.44 -5.03
N HIS A 34 -1.97 5.13 -4.22
CA HIS A 34 -2.28 5.90 -3.01
C HIS A 34 -1.23 5.68 -1.93
N CYS A 35 -0.49 6.73 -1.60
CA CYS A 35 0.48 6.72 -0.50
C CYS A 35 0.05 7.68 0.60
N SER A 36 0.52 7.44 1.81
CA SER A 36 0.28 8.25 2.99
C SER A 36 1.59 8.65 3.65
N THR A 37 1.64 9.82 4.26
CA THR A 37 2.64 10.08 5.31
C THR A 37 2.31 9.28 6.58
N ILE A 38 3.26 9.20 7.52
CA ILE A 38 3.05 8.60 8.85
C ILE A 38 1.83 9.22 9.56
N ALA A 39 1.62 10.53 9.42
CA ALA A 39 0.50 11.23 10.04
C ALA A 39 -0.86 10.92 9.36
N GLN A 40 -0.86 10.48 8.11
CA GLN A 40 -2.08 10.24 7.32
C GLN A 40 -2.54 8.79 7.37
N VAL A 41 -1.62 7.82 7.47
CA VAL A 41 -1.86 6.38 7.19
C VAL A 41 -3.00 5.75 8.00
N LEU A 42 -3.24 6.23 9.23
CA LEU A 42 -4.30 5.68 10.09
C LEU A 42 -5.71 5.96 9.55
N MET A 43 -5.93 7.06 8.83
CA MET A 43 -7.24 7.38 8.27
C MET A 43 -7.68 6.36 7.20
N PRO A 44 -6.92 6.14 6.09
CA PRO A 44 -7.31 5.15 5.09
C PRO A 44 -7.28 3.71 5.64
N ALA A 45 -6.35 3.38 6.55
CA ALA A 45 -6.32 2.07 7.22
C ALA A 45 -7.67 1.75 7.90
N ASN A 46 -8.20 2.71 8.68
CA ASN A 46 -9.46 2.52 9.39
C ASN A 46 -10.70 2.64 8.49
N GLN A 47 -10.65 3.44 7.43
CA GLN A 47 -11.82 3.68 6.57
C GLN A 47 -12.00 2.62 5.48
N MET A 48 -10.90 2.11 4.91
CA MET A 48 -10.93 1.25 3.72
C MET A 48 -10.60 -0.21 4.04
N PHE A 49 -9.79 -0.46 5.09
CA PHE A 49 -9.24 -1.78 5.37
C PHE A 49 -9.64 -2.35 6.74
N ALA A 50 -10.69 -1.80 7.37
CA ALA A 50 -11.18 -2.26 8.66
C ALA A 50 -11.52 -3.77 8.63
N GLY A 51 -10.96 -4.52 9.58
CA GLY A 51 -11.19 -5.96 9.73
C GLY A 51 -10.35 -6.85 8.81
N GLN A 52 -9.55 -6.29 7.91
CA GLN A 52 -8.56 -7.07 7.14
C GLN A 52 -7.34 -7.36 8.02
N THR A 53 -6.87 -8.61 8.01
CA THR A 53 -5.81 -9.09 8.91
C THR A 53 -4.50 -9.41 8.20
N ASP A 54 -4.51 -9.45 6.88
CA ASP A 54 -3.40 -9.79 5.98
C ASP A 54 -2.74 -8.55 5.37
N LEU A 55 -2.95 -7.38 5.99
CA LEU A 55 -2.35 -6.12 5.55
C LEU A 55 -0.90 -6.01 6.01
N ILE A 56 -0.09 -5.42 5.14
CA ILE A 56 1.25 -4.97 5.46
C ILE A 56 1.42 -3.50 5.11
N LEU A 57 2.49 -2.90 5.61
CA LEU A 57 2.87 -1.53 5.32
C LEU A 57 4.21 -1.49 4.60
N LEU A 58 4.21 -0.99 3.37
CA LEU A 58 5.44 -0.72 2.62
C LEU A 58 5.97 0.66 2.99
N THR A 59 7.28 0.74 3.26
CA THR A 59 8.00 1.99 3.56
C THR A 59 8.84 2.38 2.34
N ILE A 60 8.66 3.59 1.82
CA ILE A 60 9.30 4.09 0.60
C ILE A 60 10.06 5.39 0.91
N ASP A 61 11.30 5.53 0.45
CA ASP A 61 12.22 6.64 0.73
C ASP A 61 12.32 7.72 -0.37
#